data_AF-A0A349HTH8-F1
#
_entry.id   AF-A0A349HTH8-F1
#
_cell.length_a   1.000
_cell.length_b   1.000
_cell.length_c   1.000
_cell.angle_alpha   90.00
_cell.angle_beta   90.00
_cell.angle_gamma   90.00
#
_symmetry.space_group_name_H-M   'P 1'
#
loop_
_entity.id
_entity.type
_entity.pdbx_description
1 polymer ?
#
loop_
_entity_poly.entity_id
_entity_poly.type
_entity_poly.pdbx_seq_one_letter_code
_entity_poly.pdbx_strand_id
1 'polypeptide(L)'
;DKRIEIYKDGDLIDIALIDAVISKDVFIGSKAIWNIDTIEKIIATRSHPASIGFSSLVGCKKIIYPEDDFGAYVDINSGSVRIKAPVAAGVVESVSVSEPVILRLDDEYEFTAKDRGTIALDGEREIEFKKDQKLIFKITREGPYHVDVIKALETAQENNFFII
;
A
#
# COMPACT_ATOMS: atom_id res chain seq x y z
N ASP A 1 13.65 -4.12 2.98
CA ASP A 1 12.28 -3.88 3.47
C ASP A 1 11.34 -4.89 2.78
N LYS A 2 10.02 -4.82 3.00
CA LYS A 2 9.02 -5.51 2.16
C LYS A 2 8.69 -4.71 0.91
N ARG A 3 8.13 -5.38 -0.10
CA ARG A 3 7.44 -4.76 -1.23
C ARG A 3 6.26 -5.61 -1.68
N ILE A 4 5.30 -4.98 -2.33
CA ILE A 4 4.22 -5.60 -3.11
C ILE A 4 4.71 -5.65 -4.55
N GLU A 5 4.73 -6.84 -5.12
CA GLU A 5 4.98 -7.08 -6.53
C GLU A 5 3.65 -7.30 -7.24
N ILE A 6 3.50 -6.68 -8.41
CA ILE A 6 2.28 -6.75 -9.20
C ILE A 6 2.63 -7.41 -10.53
N TYR A 7 1.98 -8.55 -10.78
CA TYR A 7 2.18 -9.30 -12.00
C TYR A 7 0.96 -9.25 -12.89
N LYS A 8 1.21 -9.24 -14.20
CA LYS A 8 0.20 -9.36 -15.25
C LYS A 8 0.69 -10.35 -16.28
N ASP A 9 -0.13 -11.35 -16.61
CA ASP A 9 0.20 -12.38 -17.60
C ASP A 9 1.54 -13.11 -17.31
N GLY A 10 1.95 -13.16 -16.04
CA GLY A 10 3.21 -13.76 -15.57
C GLY A 10 4.40 -12.79 -15.48
N ASP A 11 4.28 -11.58 -16.03
CA ASP A 11 5.34 -10.57 -16.01
C ASP A 11 5.18 -9.61 -14.83
N LEU A 12 6.28 -9.31 -14.14
CA LEU A 12 6.33 -8.26 -13.12
C LEU A 12 6.19 -6.90 -13.82
N ILE A 13 5.09 -6.19 -13.56
CA ILE A 13 4.81 -4.91 -14.23
C ILE A 13 5.18 -3.69 -13.40
N ASP A 14 5.08 -3.77 -12.06
CA ASP A 14 5.54 -2.71 -11.15
C ASP A 14 5.57 -3.24 -9.70
N ILE A 15 6.01 -2.38 -8.77
CA ILE A 15 6.05 -2.62 -7.34
C ILE A 15 5.48 -1.44 -6.55
N ALA A 16 4.98 -1.73 -5.34
CA ALA A 16 4.70 -0.74 -4.30
C ALA A 16 5.46 -1.11 -3.02
N LEU A 17 5.98 -0.13 -2.29
CA LEU A 17 6.70 -0.39 -1.04
C LEU A 17 5.74 -0.52 0.14
N ILE A 18 4.67 0.26 0.16
CA ILE A 18 3.78 0.47 1.31
C ILE A 18 2.42 -0.11 1.03
N ASP A 19 1.75 0.45 0.02
CA ASP A 19 0.39 0.07 -0.33
C ASP A 19 0.12 0.14 -1.84
N ALA A 20 -0.72 -0.79 -2.29
CA ALA A 20 -1.28 -0.85 -3.61
C ALA A 20 -2.81 -0.75 -3.49
N VAL A 21 -3.38 0.28 -4.12
CA VAL A 21 -4.78 0.66 -3.94
C VAL A 21 -5.53 0.48 -5.25
N ILE A 22 -6.51 -0.42 -5.26
CA ILE A 22 -7.34 -0.69 -6.42
C ILE A 22 -8.57 0.21 -6.37
N SER A 23 -8.78 0.99 -7.43
CA SER A 23 -9.93 1.88 -7.61
C SER A 23 -10.63 1.66 -8.94
N LYS A 24 -11.94 1.94 -8.94
CA LYS A 24 -12.79 1.98 -10.15
C LYS A 24 -12.57 3.23 -11.01
N ASP A 25 -11.81 4.22 -10.52
CA ASP A 25 -11.52 5.42 -11.29
C ASP A 25 -10.60 5.08 -12.45
N VAL A 26 -11.00 5.53 -13.64
CA VAL A 26 -10.35 5.19 -14.92
C VAL A 26 -9.51 6.33 -15.48
N PHE A 27 -9.48 7.46 -14.79
CA PHE A 27 -8.77 8.65 -15.23
C PHE A 27 -8.30 9.45 -14.03
N ILE A 28 -7.12 9.11 -13.57
CA ILE A 28 -6.37 9.90 -12.62
C ILE A 28 -5.19 10.40 -13.44
N GLY A 29 -5.25 11.68 -13.82
CA GLY A 29 -4.16 12.32 -14.56
C GLY A 29 -2.97 12.54 -13.61
N SER A 30 -2.47 13.75 -13.51
CA SER A 30 -1.50 14.11 -12.44
C SER A 30 -2.14 14.22 -11.04
N LYS A 31 -3.30 13.62 -10.81
CA LYS A 31 -4.04 13.70 -9.54
C LYS A 31 -4.00 12.32 -8.90
N ALA A 32 -3.60 12.24 -7.63
CA ALA A 32 -3.70 11.00 -6.85
C ALA A 32 -5.17 10.53 -6.73
N ILE A 33 -5.39 9.25 -6.39
CA ILE A 33 -6.70 8.77 -5.95
C ILE A 33 -7.13 9.60 -4.73
N TRP A 34 -8.23 10.35 -4.84
CA TRP A 34 -8.79 11.14 -3.73
C TRP A 34 -10.16 10.67 -3.27
N ASN A 35 -10.91 9.99 -4.14
CA ASN A 35 -12.27 9.59 -3.80
C ASN A 35 -12.26 8.22 -3.12
N ILE A 36 -12.49 8.20 -1.80
CA ILE A 36 -12.52 6.95 -1.06
C ILE A 36 -13.64 6.01 -1.52
N ASP A 37 -14.74 6.56 -2.05
CA ASP A 37 -15.92 5.79 -2.47
C ASP A 37 -15.64 4.92 -3.71
N THR A 38 -14.58 5.22 -4.46
CA THR A 38 -14.19 4.49 -5.67
C THR A 38 -13.18 3.38 -5.39
N ILE A 39 -12.60 3.37 -4.19
CA ILE A 39 -11.64 2.36 -3.75
C ILE A 39 -12.37 1.05 -3.47
N GLU A 40 -11.87 -0.02 -4.07
CA GLU A 40 -12.36 -1.37 -3.86
C GLU A 40 -11.51 -2.15 -2.86
N LYS A 41 -10.18 -1.96 -2.93
CA LYS A 41 -9.24 -2.79 -2.20
C LYS A 41 -7.95 -2.05 -1.90
N ILE A 42 -7.38 -2.36 -0.75
CA ILE A 42 -6.04 -1.91 -0.35
C ILE A 42 -5.25 -3.14 0.02
N ILE A 43 -4.07 -3.30 -0.58
CA ILE A 43 -3.05 -4.27 -0.18
C ILE A 43 -1.92 -3.47 0.45
N ALA A 44 -1.43 -3.86 1.62
CA ALA A 44 -0.37 -3.15 2.32
C ALA A 44 0.69 -4.09 2.88
N THR A 45 1.96 -3.71 2.75
CA THR A 45 3.11 -4.41 3.39
C THR A 45 3.25 -4.01 4.85
N ARG A 46 2.93 -2.75 5.18
CA ARG A 46 2.99 -2.18 6.52
C ARG A 46 1.81 -1.25 6.74
N SER A 47 1.34 -1.19 7.97
CA SER A 47 0.16 -0.41 8.30
C SER A 47 0.13 -0.08 9.78
N HIS A 48 -0.17 1.17 10.11
CA HIS A 48 -0.31 1.63 11.48
C HIS A 48 -1.39 2.71 11.55
N PRO A 49 -2.24 2.77 12.60
CA PRO A 49 -3.28 3.80 12.71
C PRO A 49 -2.72 5.22 12.86
N ALA A 50 -1.42 5.36 13.17
CA ALA A 50 -0.72 6.64 13.21
C ALA A 50 -0.10 7.06 11.86
N SER A 51 -0.17 6.20 10.83
CA SER A 51 0.20 6.57 9.46
C SER A 51 -0.89 7.46 8.84
N ILE A 52 -0.54 8.18 7.77
CA ILE A 52 -1.48 8.95 6.96
C ILE A 52 -1.60 8.27 5.59
N GLY A 53 -2.79 8.25 5.00
CA GLY A 53 -3.01 7.68 3.67
C GLY A 53 -3.75 6.35 3.72
N PHE A 54 -3.71 5.59 2.62
CA PHE A 54 -4.53 4.40 2.44
C PHE A 54 -4.10 3.21 3.31
N SER A 55 -2.80 3.00 3.52
CA SER A 55 -2.29 2.02 4.49
C SER A 55 -2.78 2.26 5.94
N SER A 56 -3.19 3.49 6.30
CA SER A 56 -3.77 3.77 7.62
C SER A 56 -5.12 3.08 7.83
N LEU A 57 -5.92 2.87 6.76
CA LEU A 57 -7.20 2.15 6.84
C LEU A 57 -6.98 0.68 7.25
N VAL A 58 -5.95 0.05 6.67
CA VAL A 58 -5.50 -1.28 7.09
C VAL A 58 -5.01 -1.20 8.53
N GLY A 59 -4.24 -0.16 8.87
CA GLY A 59 -3.64 0.07 10.18
C GLY A 59 -4.64 0.15 11.33
N CYS A 60 -5.81 0.77 11.09
CA CYS A 60 -6.91 0.85 12.05
C CYS A 60 -7.53 -0.52 12.39
N LYS A 61 -7.31 -1.55 11.57
CA LYS A 61 -7.77 -2.92 11.79
C LYS A 61 -6.64 -3.87 12.18
N LYS A 62 -5.46 -3.69 11.62
CA LYS A 62 -4.27 -4.52 11.84
C LYS A 62 -3.00 -3.67 11.75
N ILE A 63 -2.24 -3.66 12.83
CA ILE A 63 -0.88 -3.14 12.83
C ILE A 63 0.05 -4.16 12.17
N ILE A 64 0.86 -3.69 11.24
CA ILE A 64 1.88 -4.46 10.52
C ILE A 64 3.15 -3.62 10.47
N TYR A 65 4.21 -4.13 11.10
CA TYR A 65 5.50 -3.48 11.18
C TYR A 65 6.38 -3.82 9.96
N PRO A 66 7.42 -3.02 9.67
CA PRO A 66 8.39 -3.32 8.60
C PRO A 66 9.05 -4.71 8.73
N GLU A 67 9.35 -5.12 9.96
CA GLU A 67 10.00 -6.39 10.29
C GLU A 67 9.09 -7.61 10.08
N ASP A 68 7.76 -7.46 10.20
CA ASP A 68 6.81 -8.55 10.11
C ASP A 68 6.90 -9.29 8.76
N ASP A 69 6.76 -10.61 8.77
CA ASP A 69 6.87 -11.49 7.58
C ASP A 69 5.52 -11.67 6.88
N PHE A 70 4.70 -10.62 6.88
CA PHE A 70 3.41 -10.59 6.22
C PHE A 70 2.99 -9.15 5.92
N GLY A 71 2.05 -9.03 4.99
CA GLY A 71 1.18 -7.87 4.86
C GLY A 71 -0.28 -8.28 5.00
N ALA A 72 -1.18 -7.43 4.54
CA ALA A 72 -2.59 -7.74 4.51
C ALA A 72 -3.30 -7.00 3.39
N TYR A 73 -4.49 -7.49 3.05
CA TYR A 73 -5.41 -6.75 2.21
C TYR A 73 -6.80 -6.66 2.85
N VAL A 74 -7.52 -5.61 2.48
CA VAL A 74 -8.88 -5.33 2.93
C VAL A 74 -9.75 -4.93 1.76
N ASP A 75 -11.03 -5.28 1.80
CA ASP A 75 -12.04 -4.73 0.91
C ASP A 75 -12.59 -3.43 1.50
N ILE A 76 -12.57 -2.36 0.70
CA ILE A 76 -13.07 -1.03 1.06
C ILE A 76 -14.47 -0.85 0.49
N ASN A 77 -15.27 -0.04 1.17
CA ASN A 77 -16.68 0.18 0.83
C ASN A 77 -17.49 -1.12 0.83
N SER A 78 -17.05 -2.09 1.65
CA SER A 78 -17.63 -3.41 1.77
C SER A 78 -18.03 -3.69 3.22
N GLY A 79 -19.14 -4.41 3.40
CA GLY A 79 -19.65 -4.77 4.73
C GLY A 79 -20.29 -3.61 5.51
N SER A 80 -20.59 -3.88 6.79
CA SER A 80 -21.37 -3.00 7.66
C SER A 80 -20.54 -2.24 8.70
N VAL A 81 -19.34 -2.71 9.03
CA VAL A 81 -18.48 -2.09 10.04
C VAL A 81 -17.76 -0.91 9.44
N ARG A 82 -17.88 0.26 10.07
CA ARG A 82 -17.17 1.48 9.69
C ARG A 82 -16.09 1.81 10.71
N ILE A 83 -14.97 2.33 10.23
CA ILE A 83 -13.87 2.84 11.04
C ILE A 83 -13.66 4.32 10.72
N LYS A 84 -13.08 5.07 11.67
CA LYS A 84 -12.54 6.40 11.39
C LYS A 84 -11.05 6.27 11.12
N ALA A 85 -10.61 6.67 9.93
CA ALA A 85 -9.22 6.55 9.50
C ALA A 85 -8.66 7.88 8.98
N PRO A 86 -7.38 8.19 9.23
CA PRO A 86 -6.70 9.38 8.73
C PRO A 86 -6.28 9.20 7.26
N VAL A 87 -7.19 9.51 6.35
CA VAL A 87 -7.02 9.27 4.90
C VAL A 87 -6.07 10.27 4.25
N ALA A 88 -5.97 11.48 4.79
CA ALA A 88 -5.03 12.52 4.34
C ALA A 88 -4.70 13.49 5.49
N ALA A 89 -3.72 14.35 5.29
CA ALA A 89 -3.36 15.37 6.28
C ALA A 89 -4.56 16.28 6.60
N GLY A 90 -5.00 16.26 7.87
CA GLY A 90 -6.17 17.03 8.32
C GLY A 90 -7.52 16.42 7.94
N VAL A 91 -7.56 15.23 7.33
CA VAL A 91 -8.80 14.58 6.87
C VAL A 91 -8.96 13.22 7.53
N VAL A 92 -10.04 13.07 8.32
CA VAL A 92 -10.44 11.81 8.96
C VAL A 92 -11.82 11.43 8.47
N GLU A 93 -11.94 10.29 7.80
CA GLU A 93 -13.19 9.85 7.21
C GLU A 93 -13.70 8.56 7.83
N SER A 94 -15.02 8.37 7.75
CA SER A 94 -15.68 7.15 8.19
C SER A 94 -15.87 6.21 7.00
N VAL A 95 -15.12 5.11 6.95
CA VAL A 95 -15.06 4.21 5.78
C VAL A 95 -15.45 2.80 6.21
N SER A 96 -16.22 2.07 5.39
CA SER A 96 -16.46 0.65 5.66
C SER A 96 -15.30 -0.19 5.16
N VAL A 97 -14.81 -1.07 6.02
CA VAL A 97 -13.60 -1.85 5.78
C VAL A 97 -13.84 -3.27 6.29
N SER A 98 -13.54 -4.26 5.46
CA SER A 98 -13.61 -5.67 5.84
C SER A 98 -12.63 -6.00 6.95
N GLU A 99 -12.73 -7.22 7.49
CA GLU A 99 -11.62 -7.75 8.28
C GLU A 99 -10.38 -7.96 7.39
N PRO A 100 -9.16 -7.68 7.88
CA PRO A 100 -7.93 -7.89 7.10
C PRO A 100 -7.68 -9.37 6.84
N VAL A 101 -7.37 -9.69 5.59
CA VAL A 101 -6.84 -11.01 5.22
C VAL A 101 -5.32 -10.91 5.19
N ILE A 102 -4.66 -11.75 5.99
CA ILE A 102 -3.20 -11.79 6.06
C ILE A 102 -2.65 -12.43 4.78
N LEU A 103 -1.71 -11.75 4.15
CA LEU A 103 -0.94 -12.25 2.99
C LEU A 103 0.50 -12.43 3.45
N ARG A 104 0.95 -13.68 3.61
CA ARG A 104 2.33 -13.95 4.06
C ARG A 104 3.32 -13.65 2.94
N LEU A 105 4.60 -13.61 3.28
CA LEU A 105 5.65 -13.58 2.26
C LEU A 105 5.44 -14.71 1.27
N ASP A 106 5.55 -14.35 0.00
CA ASP A 106 5.41 -15.20 -1.17
C ASP A 106 4.02 -15.78 -1.46
N ASP A 107 3.02 -15.53 -0.61
CA ASP A 107 1.63 -15.83 -0.93
C ASP A 107 1.13 -14.89 -2.04
N GLU A 108 0.26 -15.42 -2.90
CA GLU A 108 -0.34 -14.69 -4.01
C GLU A 108 -1.80 -14.35 -3.75
N TYR A 109 -2.17 -13.12 -4.07
CA TYR A 109 -3.55 -12.69 -4.17
C TYR A 109 -3.90 -12.41 -5.64
N GLU A 110 -4.82 -13.20 -6.20
CA GLU A 110 -5.36 -12.97 -7.55
C GLU A 110 -6.54 -11.99 -7.51
N PHE A 111 -6.41 -10.91 -8.27
CA PHE A 111 -7.49 -9.97 -8.56
C PHE A 111 -7.97 -10.14 -10.00
N THR A 112 -9.26 -10.41 -10.17
CA THR A 112 -9.92 -10.36 -11.49
C THR A 112 -10.78 -9.11 -11.56
N ALA A 113 -10.44 -8.19 -12.45
CA ALA A 113 -11.10 -6.91 -12.62
C ALA A 113 -12.54 -7.08 -13.15
N LYS A 114 -13.54 -6.58 -12.43
CA LYS A 114 -14.95 -6.61 -12.89
C LYS A 114 -15.26 -5.57 -13.96
N ASP A 115 -14.54 -4.45 -13.91
CA ASP A 115 -14.61 -3.31 -14.80
C ASP A 115 -13.21 -2.73 -15.01
N ARG A 116 -13.08 -1.68 -15.83
CA ARG A 116 -11.83 -0.92 -15.96
C ARG A 116 -11.57 -0.06 -14.72
N GLY A 117 -10.31 0.19 -14.39
CA GLY A 117 -9.90 0.98 -13.23
C GLY A 117 -8.39 1.16 -13.16
N THR A 118 -7.91 1.59 -12.00
CA THR A 118 -6.49 1.91 -11.76
C THR A 118 -6.00 1.34 -10.44
N ILE A 119 -4.73 0.96 -10.39
CA ILE A 119 -3.99 0.63 -9.18
C ILE A 119 -3.04 1.80 -8.87
N ALA A 120 -3.22 2.50 -7.75
CA ALA A 120 -2.21 3.44 -7.27
C ALA A 120 -1.18 2.72 -6.39
N LEU A 121 0.08 3.07 -6.59
CA LEU A 121 1.24 2.49 -5.92
C LEU A 121 1.92 3.56 -5.09
N ASP A 122 1.94 3.38 -3.77
CA ASP A 122 2.52 4.32 -2.80
C ASP A 122 1.98 5.76 -2.90
N GLY A 123 0.85 5.96 -3.60
CA GLY A 123 0.28 7.27 -3.91
C GLY A 123 1.02 8.08 -4.98
N GLU A 124 2.01 7.50 -5.68
CA GLU A 124 2.87 8.22 -6.64
C GLU A 124 2.74 7.71 -8.07
N ARG A 125 2.62 6.40 -8.27
CA ARG A 125 2.53 5.75 -9.58
C ARG A 125 1.18 5.08 -9.77
N GLU A 126 0.80 4.87 -11.03
CA GLU A 126 -0.50 4.31 -11.39
C GLU A 126 -0.40 3.30 -12.52
N ILE A 127 -1.16 2.20 -12.40
CA ILE A 127 -1.33 1.18 -13.43
C ILE A 127 -2.80 1.10 -13.81
N GLU A 128 -3.12 1.32 -15.08
CA GLU A 128 -4.46 1.07 -15.61
C GLU A 128 -4.70 -0.43 -15.87
N PHE A 129 -5.92 -0.88 -15.58
CA PHE A 129 -6.38 -2.21 -15.95
C PHE A 129 -7.75 -2.19 -16.62
N LYS A 130 -8.02 -3.21 -17.42
CA LYS A 130 -9.29 -3.40 -18.12
C LYS A 130 -10.15 -4.44 -17.43
N LYS A 131 -11.44 -4.42 -17.77
CA LYS A 131 -12.37 -5.48 -17.39
C LYS A 131 -11.83 -6.86 -17.78
N ASP A 132 -12.09 -7.85 -16.92
CA ASP A 132 -11.69 -9.25 -17.01
C ASP A 132 -10.17 -9.49 -17.00
N GLN A 133 -9.36 -8.44 -16.82
CA GLN A 133 -7.92 -8.57 -16.64
C GLN A 133 -7.60 -9.19 -15.29
N LYS A 134 -6.64 -10.12 -15.29
CA LYS A 134 -6.11 -10.75 -14.08
C LYS A 134 -4.80 -10.10 -13.67
N LEU A 135 -4.67 -9.86 -12.37
CA LEU A 135 -3.50 -9.27 -11.74
C LEU A 135 -3.17 -10.10 -10.50
N ILE A 136 -1.89 -10.37 -10.28
CA ILE A 136 -1.42 -11.05 -9.08
C ILE A 136 -0.66 -10.04 -8.22
N PHE A 137 -0.99 -10.03 -6.93
CA PHE A 137 -0.28 -9.26 -5.92
C PHE A 137 0.46 -10.23 -5.01
N LYS A 138 1.76 -10.01 -4.83
CA LYS A 138 2.63 -10.85 -4.00
C LYS A 138 3.46 -9.98 -3.09
N ILE A 139 3.58 -10.33 -1.81
CA ILE A 139 4.45 -9.59 -0.88
C ILE A 139 5.77 -10.33 -0.72
N THR A 140 6.89 -9.65 -0.93
CA THR A 140 8.24 -10.22 -0.84
C THR A 140 9.14 -9.37 0.06
N ARG A 141 10.28 -9.94 0.48
CA ARG A 141 11.35 -9.23 1.24
C ARG A 141 12.37 -8.54 0.32
N GLU A 142 12.06 -8.40 -0.95
CA GLU A 142 12.94 -7.79 -1.95
C GLU A 142 12.76 -6.26 -2.02
N GLY A 143 12.24 -5.65 -0.94
CA GLY A 143 12.16 -4.20 -0.80
C GLY A 143 13.53 -3.58 -0.55
N PRO A 144 13.72 -2.29 -0.87
CA PRO A 144 15.02 -1.64 -0.85
C PRO A 144 15.67 -1.64 0.54
N TYR A 145 16.98 -1.40 0.56
CA TYR A 145 17.70 -1.09 1.79
C TYR A 145 17.33 0.31 2.28
N HIS A 146 17.13 0.46 3.58
CA HIS A 146 16.95 1.77 4.21
C HIS A 146 18.26 2.22 4.84
N VAL A 147 18.57 3.51 4.65
CA VAL A 147 19.69 4.14 5.35
C VAL A 147 19.30 4.32 6.81
N ASP A 148 20.14 3.80 7.71
CA ASP A 148 20.08 4.17 9.12
C ASP A 148 20.69 5.57 9.28
N VAL A 149 19.81 6.58 9.26
CA VAL A 149 20.21 7.99 9.30
C VAL A 149 20.94 8.32 10.60
N ILE A 150 20.48 7.77 11.73
CA ILE A 150 21.09 8.03 13.04
C ILE A 150 22.52 7.49 13.04
N LYS A 151 22.69 6.22 12.68
CA LYS A 151 24.02 5.61 12.61
C LYS A 151 24.93 6.29 11.60
N ALA A 152 24.39 6.72 10.45
CA ALA A 152 25.16 7.45 9.45
C ALA A 152 25.68 8.79 9.99
N LEU A 153 24.85 9.54 10.72
CA LEU A 153 25.23 10.80 11.33
C LEU A 153 26.21 10.62 12.51
N GLU A 154 26.01 9.60 13.34
CA GLU A 154 26.95 9.21 14.40
C GLU A 154 28.33 8.89 13.81
N THR A 155 28.36 8.06 12.75
CA THR A 155 29.61 7.72 12.05
C THR A 155 30.28 8.96 11.47
N ALA A 156 29.52 9.87 10.85
CA ALA A 156 30.06 11.12 10.32
C ALA A 156 30.65 12.02 11.43
N GLN A 157 30.01 12.07 12.59
CA GLN A 157 30.50 12.82 13.75
C GLN A 157 31.80 12.22 14.30
N GLU A 158 31.87 10.91 14.48
CA GLU A 158 33.08 10.21 14.95
C GLU A 158 34.26 10.39 13.99
N ASN A 159 33.99 10.52 12.69
CA ASN A 159 34.99 10.73 11.66
C ASN A 159 35.27 12.21 11.36
N ASN A 160 34.83 13.13 12.22
CA ASN A 160 35.07 14.57 12.13
C ASN A 160 34.56 15.24 10.83
N PHE A 161 33.58 14.66 10.12
CA PHE A 161 33.02 15.24 8.88
C PHE A 161 32.30 16.59 9.10
N PHE A 162 32.02 16.96 10.36
CA PHE A 162 31.33 18.20 10.73
C PHE A 162 32.27 19.29 11.30
N ILE A 163 33.58 19.05 11.37
CA ILE A 163 34.57 20.04 11.83
C ILE A 163 35.14 20.76 10.61
N ILE A 164 35.18 22.10 10.64
CA ILE A 164 35.74 22.98 9.58
C ILE A 164 37.04 23.60 10.09
#